data_AF-X0T897-F1
#
_entry.id   AF-X0T897-F1
#
_cell.length_a   1.000
_cell.length_b   1.000
_cell.length_c   1.000
_cell.angle_alpha   90.00
_cell.angle_beta   90.00
_cell.angle_gamma   90.00
#
_symmetry.space_group_name_H-M   'P 1'
#
loop_
_entity.id
_entity.type
_entity.pdbx_description
1 polymer ?
#
loop_
_entity_poly.entity_id
_entity_poly.type
_entity_poly.pdbx_seq_one_letter_code
_entity_poly.pdbx_strand_id
1 'polypeptide(L)'
;TSTEQKSAVESYVREAVCKSELERIDEAGKKTGVFTGGYAINPANGERIPVWVADYVLIGYGTGAIMAVPAHDERDFEFAVEFKLPIVEVISPDGKSHELEEAYTEEGLMINSGEFNGLPSLEAIGKITQWFDDRGAGKKAVNFRLHDWCISRQRYWGPPIPVIHCPSCGPQAVPESELPVVLPEMEDFRPDSTGLSPLARSEVFVRTTCPKCGGEAKRETDVMDNFLDSAWYFFRYPSTEFDKIPFDRERTKKWLPVDMYIGGNEHAVLHLLYTRFITMALKDMGYIDFDEPFKCFRAHGLIIKDGAKMSKSRGNVVTPDTFIDTYGADCFRTYLMFLGPYTQGGDFQDKGIMGIRRFFDRIYRIVYSSKNLAQVVPEDKKFAALTHKIIRDVTEHIENLEYNTAIAFMMEFLNEITRRD
;
A
#
# COMPACT_ATOMS: atom_id res chain seq x y z
N THR A 1 -33.94 12.13 15.54
CA THR A 1 -34.79 10.92 15.61
C THR A 1 -36.07 11.26 16.33
N SER A 2 -37.23 10.88 15.79
CA SER A 2 -38.52 11.07 16.48
C SER A 2 -38.64 10.11 17.66
N THR A 3 -39.55 10.41 18.60
CA THR A 3 -39.76 9.59 19.80
C THR A 3 -40.18 8.16 19.44
N GLU A 4 -41.00 8.00 18.40
CA GLU A 4 -41.54 6.72 17.94
C GLU A 4 -40.45 5.84 17.30
N GLN A 5 -39.49 6.45 16.60
CA GLN A 5 -38.43 5.73 15.89
C GLN A 5 -37.18 5.50 16.76
N LYS A 6 -37.09 6.12 17.94
CA LYS A 6 -35.90 6.07 18.81
C LYS A 6 -35.45 4.64 19.12
N SER A 7 -36.38 3.77 19.54
CA SER A 7 -36.05 2.38 19.91
C SER A 7 -35.53 1.57 18.71
N ALA A 8 -36.10 1.78 17.51
CA ALA A 8 -35.67 1.08 16.30
C ALA A 8 -34.27 1.54 15.88
N VAL A 9 -34.02 2.86 15.89
CA VAL A 9 -32.70 3.43 15.59
C VAL A 9 -31.63 2.95 16.57
N GLU A 10 -31.90 2.98 17.87
CA GLU A 10 -30.94 2.50 18.89
C GLU A 10 -30.66 1.00 18.79
N SER A 11 -31.64 0.21 18.34
CA SER A 11 -31.43 -1.21 18.07
C SER A 11 -30.53 -1.41 16.85
N TYR A 12 -30.82 -0.71 15.76
CA TYR A 12 -30.05 -0.79 14.53
C TYR A 12 -28.60 -0.34 14.71
N VAL A 13 -28.37 0.76 15.44
CA VAL A 13 -27.02 1.24 15.74
C VAL A 13 -26.22 0.21 16.53
N ARG A 14 -26.83 -0.47 17.51
CA ARG A 14 -26.17 -1.54 18.26
C ARG A 14 -25.76 -2.72 17.38
N GLU A 15 -26.60 -3.07 16.40
CA GLU A 15 -26.29 -4.12 15.42
C GLU A 15 -25.15 -3.68 14.48
N ALA A 16 -25.22 -2.46 13.95
CA ALA A 16 -24.23 -1.93 13.02
C ALA A 16 -22.83 -1.78 13.64
N VAL A 17 -22.73 -1.46 14.94
CA VAL A 17 -21.45 -1.37 15.66
C VAL A 17 -20.77 -2.74 15.83
N CYS A 18 -21.54 -3.83 15.81
CA CYS A 18 -20.99 -5.18 15.86
C CYS A 18 -20.43 -5.67 14.51
N LYS A 19 -20.70 -4.94 13.42
CA LYS A 19 -20.16 -5.22 12.08
C LYS A 19 -18.84 -4.49 11.89
N SER A 20 -17.86 -5.18 11.34
CA SER A 20 -16.62 -4.57 10.84
C SER A 20 -16.91 -3.62 9.68
N GLU A 21 -16.02 -2.67 9.44
CA GLU A 21 -16.13 -1.76 8.29
C GLU A 21 -16.14 -2.50 6.96
N LEU A 22 -15.36 -3.59 6.82
CA LEU A 22 -15.36 -4.44 5.63
C LEU A 22 -16.72 -5.10 5.40
N GLU A 23 -17.35 -5.63 6.45
CA GLU A 23 -18.70 -6.22 6.37
C GLU A 23 -19.77 -5.19 6.03
N ARG A 24 -19.53 -3.90 6.35
CA ARG A 24 -20.44 -2.79 6.02
C ARG A 24 -20.24 -2.23 4.61
N ILE A 25 -19.03 -2.36 4.06
CA ILE A 25 -18.70 -1.95 2.69
C ILE A 25 -19.07 -3.04 1.68
N ASP A 26 -19.17 -4.31 2.10
CA ASP A 26 -19.47 -5.43 1.21
C ASP A 26 -20.73 -5.20 0.36
N GLU A 27 -20.52 -5.02 -0.94
CA GLU A 27 -21.56 -4.69 -1.91
C GLU A 27 -22.50 -5.87 -2.16
N ALA A 28 -22.07 -7.11 -1.87
CA ALA A 28 -22.88 -8.33 -2.01
C ALA A 28 -23.95 -8.49 -0.92
N GLY A 29 -23.85 -7.71 0.16
CA GLY A 29 -24.79 -7.74 1.28
C GLY A 29 -26.11 -7.04 0.95
N LYS A 30 -27.22 -7.56 1.50
CA LYS A 30 -28.51 -6.88 1.46
C LYS A 30 -28.39 -5.51 2.13
N LYS A 31 -28.77 -4.43 1.45
CA LYS A 31 -28.75 -3.08 2.03
C LYS A 31 -29.69 -3.01 3.23
N THR A 32 -29.22 -2.43 4.33
CA THR A 32 -30.01 -2.26 5.54
C THR A 32 -30.04 -0.80 5.99
N GLY A 33 -31.13 -0.39 6.63
CA GLY A 33 -31.27 0.96 7.16
C GLY A 33 -32.57 1.15 7.91
N VAL A 34 -32.65 2.23 8.67
CA VAL A 34 -33.81 2.60 9.48
C VAL A 34 -34.14 4.08 9.34
N PHE A 35 -35.42 4.35 9.09
CA PHE A 35 -35.92 5.72 9.03
C PHE A 35 -35.90 6.36 10.41
N THR A 36 -35.35 7.56 10.53
CA THR A 36 -35.21 8.23 11.82
C THR A 36 -36.48 8.91 12.33
N GLY A 37 -37.53 8.99 11.51
CA GLY A 37 -38.70 9.84 11.79
C GLY A 37 -38.43 11.34 11.56
N GLY A 38 -37.20 11.71 11.23
CA GLY A 38 -36.78 13.08 10.94
C GLY A 38 -36.73 13.38 9.45
N TYR A 39 -36.85 14.66 9.12
CA TYR A 39 -36.71 15.17 7.75
C TYR A 39 -35.69 16.30 7.74
N ALA A 40 -34.90 16.38 6.67
CA ALA A 40 -34.10 17.55 6.34
C ALA A 40 -34.79 18.35 5.22
N ILE A 41 -34.36 19.59 5.01
CA ILE A 41 -34.80 20.42 3.88
C ILE A 41 -33.70 20.42 2.85
N ASN A 42 -34.01 20.04 1.61
CA ASN A 42 -33.06 20.15 0.52
C ASN A 42 -32.86 21.64 0.16
N PRO A 43 -31.66 22.20 0.30
CA PRO A 43 -31.41 23.62 0.05
C PRO A 43 -31.56 24.03 -1.43
N ALA A 44 -31.58 23.08 -2.37
CA ALA A 44 -31.77 23.36 -3.80
C ALA A 44 -33.23 23.67 -4.17
N ASN A 45 -34.18 22.91 -3.62
CA ASN A 45 -35.59 22.96 -4.03
C ASN A 45 -36.58 23.18 -2.86
N GLY A 46 -36.11 23.20 -1.61
CA GLY A 46 -36.92 23.39 -0.41
C GLY A 46 -37.75 22.18 0.01
N GLU A 47 -37.61 21.03 -0.66
CA GLU A 47 -38.40 19.85 -0.36
C GLU A 47 -37.92 19.14 0.92
N ARG A 48 -38.86 18.44 1.57
CA ARG A 48 -38.58 17.64 2.77
C ARG A 48 -38.06 16.27 2.36
N ILE A 49 -36.82 15.96 2.72
CA ILE A 49 -36.18 14.66 2.47
C ILE A 49 -36.11 13.83 3.75
N PRO A 50 -36.47 12.54 3.71
CA PRO A 50 -36.42 11.68 4.90
C PRO A 50 -34.97 11.38 5.29
N VAL A 51 -34.67 11.42 6.60
CA VAL A 51 -33.34 11.09 7.12
C VAL A 51 -33.31 9.64 7.58
N TRP A 52 -32.36 8.87 7.05
CA TRP A 52 -32.14 7.46 7.36
C TRP A 52 -30.79 7.24 8.05
N VAL A 53 -30.70 6.18 8.86
CA VAL A 53 -29.42 5.62 9.32
C VAL A 53 -29.20 4.32 8.56
N ALA A 54 -28.06 4.20 7.89
CA ALA A 54 -27.67 3.02 7.12
C ALA A 54 -26.20 2.67 7.39
N ASP A 55 -25.88 1.39 7.38
CA ASP A 55 -24.55 0.88 7.73
C ASP A 55 -23.50 1.10 6.64
N TYR A 56 -23.88 1.28 5.38
CA TYR A 56 -22.93 1.63 4.31
C TYR A 56 -22.38 3.07 4.40
N VAL A 57 -22.96 3.93 5.25
CA VAL A 57 -22.46 5.30 5.51
C VAL A 57 -21.45 5.26 6.65
N LEU A 58 -20.19 5.56 6.34
CA LEU A 58 -19.06 5.43 7.26
C LEU A 58 -18.78 6.74 7.98
N ILE A 59 -18.73 6.71 9.31
CA ILE A 59 -18.55 7.91 10.14
C ILE A 59 -17.17 8.56 9.98
N GLY A 60 -16.15 7.76 9.65
CA GLY A 60 -14.78 8.22 9.41
C GLY A 60 -14.54 8.79 8.01
N TYR A 61 -15.56 8.79 7.14
CA TYR A 61 -15.46 9.28 5.77
C TYR A 61 -16.37 10.49 5.53
N GLY A 62 -15.79 11.58 5.02
CA GLY A 62 -16.51 12.84 4.84
C GLY A 62 -17.02 13.41 6.16
N THR A 63 -18.31 13.69 6.25
CA THR A 63 -18.97 14.21 7.47
C THR A 63 -19.71 13.14 8.28
N GLY A 64 -19.62 11.86 7.86
CA GLY A 64 -20.45 10.79 8.40
C GLY A 64 -21.93 10.87 7.99
N ALA A 65 -22.26 11.74 7.03
CA ALA A 65 -23.57 11.86 6.41
C ALA A 65 -23.40 12.10 4.91
N ILE A 66 -24.28 11.51 4.11
CA ILE A 66 -24.31 11.69 2.65
C ILE A 66 -25.71 12.14 2.22
N MET A 67 -25.79 12.83 1.09
CA MET A 67 -27.04 12.93 0.34
C MET A 67 -27.14 11.69 -0.55
N ALA A 68 -28.30 11.03 -0.56
CA ALA A 68 -28.53 9.91 -1.46
C ALA A 68 -29.10 10.45 -2.78
N VAL A 69 -28.53 10.04 -3.91
CA VAL A 69 -29.02 10.42 -5.25
C VAL A 69 -29.29 9.15 -6.07
N PRO A 70 -30.41 8.44 -5.80
CA PRO A 70 -30.64 7.10 -6.32
C PRO A 70 -30.54 6.99 -7.84
N ALA A 71 -30.99 8.00 -8.59
CA ALA A 71 -30.92 7.96 -10.05
C ALA A 71 -29.48 7.93 -10.61
N HIS A 72 -28.46 8.29 -9.82
CA HIS A 72 -27.09 8.52 -10.28
C HIS A 72 -25.99 7.93 -9.37
N ASP A 73 -26.35 7.16 -8.35
CA ASP A 73 -25.42 6.34 -7.54
C ASP A 73 -26.03 4.95 -7.36
N GLU A 74 -25.30 3.90 -7.76
CA GLU A 74 -25.77 2.52 -7.75
C GLU A 74 -26.18 2.04 -6.36
N ARG A 75 -25.43 2.42 -5.31
CA ARG A 75 -25.71 1.99 -3.93
C ARG A 75 -26.98 2.66 -3.41
N ASP A 76 -27.15 3.93 -3.75
CA ASP A 76 -28.36 4.68 -3.41
C ASP A 76 -29.57 4.17 -4.20
N PHE A 77 -29.39 3.72 -5.45
CA PHE A 77 -30.44 3.10 -6.26
C PHE A 77 -30.93 1.82 -5.61
N GLU A 78 -30.04 0.89 -5.28
CA GLU A 78 -30.37 -0.37 -4.61
C GLU A 78 -31.07 -0.12 -3.27
N PHE A 79 -30.57 0.82 -2.47
CA PHE A 79 -31.18 1.20 -1.21
C PHE A 79 -32.59 1.78 -1.42
N ALA A 80 -32.76 2.66 -2.42
CA ALA A 80 -34.06 3.25 -2.72
C ALA A 80 -35.05 2.22 -3.24
N VAL A 81 -34.63 1.25 -4.05
CA VAL A 81 -35.48 0.16 -4.52
C VAL A 81 -35.93 -0.73 -3.35
N GLU A 82 -35.00 -1.15 -2.47
CA GLU A 82 -35.31 -2.01 -1.32
C GLU A 82 -36.30 -1.32 -0.35
N PHE A 83 -36.07 -0.03 -0.05
CA PHE A 83 -36.88 0.73 0.90
C PHE A 83 -38.02 1.53 0.26
N LYS A 84 -38.23 1.38 -1.06
CA LYS A 84 -39.26 2.06 -1.86
C LYS A 84 -39.23 3.58 -1.70
N LEU A 85 -38.03 4.15 -1.77
CA LEU A 85 -37.78 5.58 -1.71
C LEU A 85 -37.88 6.21 -3.12
N PRO A 86 -38.16 7.52 -3.22
CA PRO A 86 -38.24 8.20 -4.51
C PRO A 86 -36.91 8.14 -5.27
N ILE A 87 -36.99 7.86 -6.57
CA ILE A 87 -35.88 7.93 -7.52
C ILE A 87 -36.19 9.08 -8.47
N VAL A 88 -35.36 10.13 -8.45
CA VAL A 88 -35.56 11.34 -9.24
C VAL A 88 -34.36 11.53 -10.14
N GLU A 89 -34.58 11.40 -11.45
CA GLU A 89 -33.57 11.64 -12.47
C GLU A 89 -33.30 13.14 -12.63
N VAL A 90 -32.03 13.52 -12.51
CA VAL A 90 -31.56 14.91 -12.66
C VAL A 90 -30.44 15.06 -13.70
N ILE A 91 -29.92 13.96 -14.24
CA ILE A 91 -28.95 13.92 -15.35
C ILE A 91 -29.47 12.93 -16.38
N SER A 92 -29.48 13.34 -17.65
CA SER A 92 -29.94 12.51 -18.76
C SER A 92 -28.96 12.56 -19.93
N PRO A 93 -28.70 11.43 -20.63
CA PRO A 93 -27.79 11.40 -21.77
C PRO A 93 -28.22 12.34 -22.92
N ASP A 94 -29.53 12.57 -23.09
CA ASP A 94 -30.11 13.32 -24.21
C ASP A 94 -30.98 14.50 -23.78
N GLY A 95 -31.02 14.80 -22.49
CA GLY A 95 -31.81 15.89 -21.91
C GLY A 95 -33.31 15.61 -21.82
N LYS A 96 -33.73 14.34 -21.95
CA LYS A 96 -35.12 13.89 -21.75
C LYS A 96 -35.23 12.97 -20.55
N SER A 97 -36.41 12.89 -19.95
CA SER A 97 -36.65 11.97 -18.84
C SER A 97 -36.74 10.51 -19.30
N HIS A 98 -36.12 9.61 -18.54
CA HIS A 98 -36.14 8.17 -18.73
C HIS A 98 -36.70 7.45 -17.50
N GLU A 99 -37.30 6.29 -17.71
CA GLU A 99 -37.55 5.35 -16.61
C GLU A 99 -36.27 4.55 -16.38
N LEU A 100 -35.70 4.66 -15.18
CA LEU A 100 -34.42 4.06 -14.84
C LEU A 100 -34.62 2.64 -14.27
N GLU A 101 -34.08 1.64 -14.96
CA GLU A 101 -33.96 0.28 -14.44
C GLU A 101 -32.73 0.10 -13.53
N GLU A 102 -31.73 0.97 -13.71
CA GLU A 102 -30.49 1.06 -12.93
C GLU A 102 -30.04 2.53 -12.80
N ALA A 103 -29.07 2.80 -11.91
CA ALA A 103 -28.53 4.14 -11.76
C ALA A 103 -27.78 4.58 -13.03
N TYR A 104 -28.08 5.78 -13.53
CA TYR A 104 -27.33 6.39 -14.63
C TYR A 104 -26.13 7.17 -14.08
N THR A 105 -24.93 6.61 -14.20
CA THR A 105 -23.68 7.11 -13.59
C THR A 105 -22.79 7.90 -14.56
N GLU A 106 -23.19 8.00 -15.82
CA GLU A 106 -22.42 8.68 -16.87
C GLU A 106 -22.69 10.19 -16.93
N GLU A 107 -21.87 10.89 -17.70
CA GLU A 107 -22.05 12.32 -17.97
C GLU A 107 -23.24 12.58 -18.89
N GLY A 108 -23.94 13.69 -18.67
CA GLY A 108 -25.12 14.05 -19.46
C GLY A 108 -25.55 15.50 -19.27
N LEU A 109 -26.79 15.79 -19.63
CA LEU A 109 -27.43 17.09 -19.46
C LEU A 109 -28.28 17.10 -18.19
N MET A 110 -28.19 18.19 -17.43
CA MET A 110 -29.02 18.42 -16.26
C MET A 110 -30.50 18.54 -16.69
N ILE A 111 -31.37 17.78 -16.04
CA ILE A 111 -32.83 17.86 -16.14
C ILE A 111 -33.42 17.98 -14.73
N ASN A 112 -34.69 18.37 -14.60
CA ASN A 112 -35.39 18.50 -13.31
C ASN A 112 -34.62 19.31 -12.23
N SER A 113 -33.75 20.23 -12.65
CA SER A 113 -32.77 20.94 -11.83
C SER A 113 -32.91 22.47 -11.90
N GLY A 114 -34.12 22.97 -12.19
CA GLY A 114 -34.44 24.41 -12.18
C GLY A 114 -33.60 25.22 -13.18
N GLU A 115 -32.87 26.22 -12.69
CA GLU A 115 -32.03 27.12 -13.50
C GLU A 115 -30.82 26.42 -14.15
N PHE A 116 -30.51 25.20 -13.72
CA PHE A 116 -29.41 24.42 -14.27
C PHE A 116 -29.81 23.51 -15.44
N ASN A 117 -31.10 23.44 -15.78
CA ASN A 117 -31.58 22.58 -16.87
C ASN A 117 -30.88 22.88 -18.19
N GLY A 118 -30.48 21.83 -18.91
CA GLY A 118 -29.79 21.89 -20.19
C GLY A 118 -28.28 22.13 -20.11
N LEU A 119 -27.72 22.33 -18.92
CA LEU A 119 -26.27 22.39 -18.74
C LEU A 119 -25.64 20.99 -18.79
N PRO A 120 -24.43 20.82 -19.36
CA PRO A 120 -23.64 19.62 -19.17
C PRO A 120 -23.30 19.40 -17.69
N SER A 121 -23.37 18.15 -17.21
CA SER A 121 -23.21 17.80 -15.79
C SER A 121 -21.87 18.24 -15.21
N LEU A 122 -20.76 18.07 -15.95
CA LEU A 122 -19.43 18.52 -15.51
C LEU A 122 -19.34 20.04 -15.34
N GLU A 123 -19.96 20.81 -16.23
CA GLU A 123 -20.02 22.27 -16.10
C GLU A 123 -20.92 22.70 -14.94
N ALA A 124 -22.00 21.94 -14.70
CA ALA A 124 -22.96 22.21 -13.64
C ALA A 124 -22.32 22.07 -12.25
N ILE A 125 -21.37 21.15 -12.03
CA ILE A 125 -20.67 20.98 -10.75
C ILE A 125 -20.12 22.32 -10.23
N GLY A 126 -19.37 23.04 -11.07
CA GLY A 126 -18.77 24.32 -10.68
C GLY A 126 -19.83 25.40 -10.40
N LYS A 127 -20.84 25.51 -11.26
CA LYS A 127 -21.91 26.52 -11.14
C LYS A 127 -22.79 26.27 -9.91
N ILE A 128 -23.20 25.03 -9.67
CA ILE A 128 -24.00 24.64 -8.49
C ILE A 128 -23.21 24.83 -7.21
N THR A 129 -21.91 24.49 -7.21
CA THR A 129 -21.04 24.71 -6.04
C THR A 129 -20.98 26.20 -5.68
N GLN A 130 -20.78 27.08 -6.67
CA GLN A 130 -20.77 28.53 -6.43
C GLN A 130 -22.15 29.04 -5.98
N TRP A 131 -23.23 28.53 -6.60
CA TRP A 131 -24.60 28.90 -6.27
C TRP A 131 -24.97 28.57 -4.81
N PHE A 132 -24.47 27.45 -4.27
CA PHE A 132 -24.60 27.11 -2.85
C PHE A 132 -23.76 28.01 -1.93
N ASP A 133 -22.53 28.36 -2.35
CA ASP A 133 -21.62 29.23 -1.60
C ASP A 133 -22.20 30.65 -1.46
N ASP A 134 -22.70 31.22 -2.56
CA ASP A 134 -23.33 32.55 -2.58
C ASP A 134 -24.57 32.65 -1.66
N ARG A 135 -25.21 31.50 -1.37
CA ARG A 135 -26.38 31.40 -0.48
C ARG A 135 -26.02 31.03 0.96
N GLY A 136 -24.75 30.79 1.26
CA GLY A 136 -24.30 30.29 2.56
C GLY A 136 -24.85 28.90 2.91
N ALA A 137 -25.25 28.12 1.89
CA ALA A 137 -25.87 26.81 2.04
C ALA A 137 -24.91 25.64 1.76
N GLY A 138 -23.69 25.94 1.33
CA GLY A 138 -22.62 24.97 1.11
C GLY A 138 -21.32 25.68 0.79
N LYS A 139 -20.21 24.95 0.69
CA LYS A 139 -18.93 25.48 0.22
C LYS A 139 -18.15 24.40 -0.52
N LYS A 140 -17.26 24.79 -1.42
CA LYS A 140 -16.34 23.84 -2.06
C LYS A 140 -15.45 23.18 -0.98
N ALA A 141 -15.36 21.86 -1.03
CA ALA A 141 -14.46 21.08 -0.20
C ALA A 141 -13.66 20.11 -1.08
N VAL A 142 -12.39 19.91 -0.75
CA VAL A 142 -11.56 18.85 -1.34
C VAL A 142 -11.48 17.74 -0.31
N ASN A 143 -11.83 16.53 -0.71
CA ASN A 143 -11.80 15.36 0.16
C ASN A 143 -10.86 14.30 -0.43
N PHE A 144 -10.19 13.56 0.43
CA PHE A 144 -9.33 12.44 0.04
C PHE A 144 -9.89 11.16 0.63
N ARG A 145 -9.75 10.05 -0.11
CA ARG A 145 -10.01 8.71 0.42
C ARG A 145 -8.93 8.23 1.39
N LEU A 146 -7.76 8.86 1.36
CA LEU A 146 -6.67 8.55 2.28
C LEU A 146 -7.05 8.96 3.71
N HIS A 147 -6.86 8.04 4.65
CA HIS A 147 -6.99 8.29 6.09
C HIS A 147 -5.62 8.53 6.73
N ASP A 148 -5.62 9.15 7.91
CA ASP A 148 -4.41 9.29 8.72
C ASP A 148 -3.83 7.92 9.09
N TRP A 149 -2.50 7.88 9.17
CA TRP A 149 -1.79 6.65 9.49
C TRP A 149 -1.85 6.36 11.00
N CYS A 150 -2.66 5.37 11.38
CA CYS A 150 -2.64 4.83 12.74
C CYS A 150 -1.37 4.00 12.97
N ILE A 151 -0.42 4.54 13.75
CA ILE A 151 0.86 3.89 14.07
C ILE A 151 0.87 3.09 15.37
N SER A 152 -0.12 3.26 16.25
CA SER A 152 -0.13 2.55 17.54
C SER A 152 -0.59 1.10 17.40
N ARG A 153 0.09 0.17 18.07
CA ARG A 153 -0.24 -1.26 18.06
C ARG A 153 -0.28 -1.82 19.49
N GLN A 154 -1.35 -2.55 19.79
CA GLN A 154 -1.54 -3.27 21.06
C GLN A 154 -0.81 -4.62 20.99
N ARG A 155 0.51 -4.54 20.85
CA ARG A 155 1.45 -5.65 20.68
C ARG A 155 2.69 -5.39 21.52
N TYR A 156 3.40 -6.47 21.85
CA TYR A 156 4.67 -6.37 22.55
C TYR A 156 5.85 -6.06 21.62
N TRP A 157 5.92 -6.74 20.47
CA TRP A 157 7.13 -6.70 19.62
C TRP A 157 7.13 -5.51 18.66
N GLY A 158 7.62 -4.38 19.15
CA GLY A 158 7.86 -3.17 18.37
C GLY A 158 8.54 -2.08 19.20
N PRO A 159 8.99 -0.98 18.59
CA PRO A 159 9.55 0.16 19.30
C PRO A 159 8.50 0.79 20.24
N PRO A 160 8.79 0.97 21.55
CA PRO A 160 7.88 1.69 22.43
C PRO A 160 7.64 3.13 21.98
N ILE A 161 6.40 3.59 22.03
CA ILE A 161 6.06 4.98 21.70
C ILE A 161 6.61 5.91 22.80
N PRO A 162 7.43 6.93 22.49
CA PRO A 162 8.08 7.79 23.48
C PRO A 162 7.13 8.86 24.03
N VAL A 163 6.00 8.42 24.58
CA VAL A 163 4.97 9.28 25.20
C VAL A 163 4.75 8.85 26.65
N ILE A 164 4.53 9.84 27.52
CA ILE A 164 4.21 9.70 28.94
C ILE A 164 2.87 10.39 29.20
N HIS A 165 1.90 9.66 29.72
CA HIS A 165 0.58 10.15 30.12
C HIS A 165 0.60 10.64 31.56
N CYS A 166 0.51 11.95 31.76
CA CYS A 166 0.41 12.57 33.08
C CYS A 166 -1.04 13.01 33.37
N PRO A 167 -1.63 12.63 34.53
CA PRO A 167 -2.99 13.03 34.89
C PRO A 167 -3.21 14.55 34.96
N SER A 168 -2.17 15.33 35.30
CA SER A 168 -2.26 16.78 35.44
C SER A 168 -1.83 17.55 34.19
N CYS A 169 -0.93 17.00 33.39
CA CYS A 169 -0.34 17.71 32.23
C CYS A 169 -0.82 17.18 30.87
N GLY A 170 -1.50 16.04 30.83
CA GLY A 170 -1.81 15.33 29.58
C GLY A 170 -0.59 14.60 29.01
N PRO A 171 -0.63 14.21 27.73
CA PRO A 171 0.47 13.52 27.05
C PRO A 171 1.72 14.40 26.97
N GLN A 172 2.87 13.86 27.38
CA GLN A 172 4.18 14.49 27.30
C GLN A 172 5.11 13.61 26.46
N ALA A 173 5.96 14.21 25.64
CA ALA A 173 7.04 13.47 24.98
C ALA A 173 8.13 13.10 26.00
N VAL A 174 8.75 11.93 25.81
CA VAL A 174 9.98 11.58 26.53
C VAL A 174 11.10 12.53 26.08
N PRO A 175 11.91 13.10 27.00
CA PRO A 175 13.03 13.95 26.63
C PRO A 175 14.04 13.22 25.73
N GLU A 176 14.62 13.92 24.75
CA GLU A 176 15.58 13.32 23.80
C GLU A 176 16.78 12.66 24.49
N SER A 177 17.24 13.24 25.60
CA SER A 177 18.34 12.69 26.42
C SER A 177 18.00 11.39 27.15
N GLU A 178 16.72 11.04 27.25
CA GLU A 178 16.22 9.81 27.86
C GLU A 178 15.86 8.74 26.82
N LEU A 179 16.06 9.03 25.53
CA LEU A 179 15.92 8.03 24.48
C LEU A 179 17.13 7.09 24.45
N PRO A 180 16.94 5.81 24.08
CA PRO A 180 15.67 5.19 23.70
C PRO A 180 14.82 4.75 24.91
N VAL A 181 13.49 4.73 24.73
CA VAL A 181 12.61 3.96 25.63
C VAL A 181 12.81 2.48 25.30
N VAL A 182 13.57 1.78 26.14
CA VAL A 182 13.93 0.38 25.91
C VAL A 182 12.72 -0.53 26.14
N LEU A 183 12.44 -1.41 25.16
CA LEU A 183 11.43 -2.45 25.29
C LEU A 183 11.86 -3.43 26.40
N PRO A 184 11.07 -3.62 27.47
CA PRO A 184 11.45 -4.48 28.59
C PRO A 184 11.34 -5.95 28.19
N GLU A 185 12.25 -6.80 28.65
CA GLU A 185 12.10 -8.25 28.52
C GLU A 185 10.91 -8.75 29.36
N MET A 186 10.04 -9.55 28.74
CA MET A 186 8.87 -10.14 29.39
C MET A 186 8.72 -11.61 29.02
N GLU A 187 8.40 -12.47 30.00
CA GLU A 187 8.08 -13.88 29.74
C GLU A 187 6.68 -14.04 29.12
N ASP A 188 5.70 -13.28 29.61
CA ASP A 188 4.32 -13.28 29.10
C ASP A 188 4.03 -12.05 28.23
N PHE A 189 4.38 -12.18 26.95
CA PHE A 189 4.17 -11.14 25.93
C PHE A 189 2.99 -11.45 24.98
N ARG A 190 2.17 -12.46 25.27
CA ARG A 190 1.04 -12.81 24.41
C ARG A 190 -0.10 -11.79 24.59
N PRO A 191 -0.76 -11.37 23.49
CA PRO A 191 -1.99 -10.60 23.60
C PRO A 191 -3.06 -11.39 24.37
N ASP A 192 -3.85 -10.69 25.18
CA ASP A 192 -5.00 -11.27 25.90
C ASP A 192 -6.32 -10.63 25.43
N SER A 193 -7.44 -11.01 26.05
CA SER A 193 -8.77 -10.50 25.70
C SER A 193 -9.06 -9.09 26.20
N THR A 194 -8.14 -8.44 26.93
CA THR A 194 -8.34 -7.07 27.40
C THR A 194 -8.25 -6.05 26.27
N GLY A 195 -7.62 -6.42 25.16
CA GLY A 195 -7.34 -5.52 24.04
C GLY A 195 -6.20 -4.54 24.32
N LEU A 196 -5.57 -4.59 25.49
CA LEU A 196 -4.41 -3.76 25.83
C LEU A 196 -3.10 -4.40 25.34
N SER A 197 -2.08 -3.57 25.16
CA SER A 197 -0.73 -4.06 24.90
C SER A 197 -0.21 -4.91 26.07
N PRO A 198 0.54 -6.00 25.81
CA PRO A 198 1.21 -6.77 26.86
C PRO A 198 2.08 -5.92 27.80
N LEU A 199 2.64 -4.81 27.30
CA LEU A 199 3.44 -3.88 28.11
C LEU A 199 2.67 -3.27 29.28
N ALA A 200 1.33 -3.19 29.19
CA ALA A 200 0.47 -2.72 30.27
C ALA A 200 0.57 -3.59 31.54
N ARG A 201 0.99 -4.85 31.42
CA ARG A 201 1.19 -5.77 32.55
C ARG A 201 2.53 -5.58 33.26
N SER A 202 3.46 -4.84 32.67
CA SER A 202 4.76 -4.55 33.29
C SER A 202 4.70 -3.25 34.10
N GLU A 203 4.42 -3.37 35.40
CA GLU A 203 4.36 -2.19 36.28
C GLU A 203 5.68 -1.40 36.29
N VAL A 204 6.81 -2.10 36.18
CA VAL A 204 8.16 -1.50 36.17
C VAL A 204 8.38 -0.64 34.93
N PHE A 205 7.83 -1.05 33.79
CA PHE A 205 7.91 -0.28 32.55
C PHE A 205 6.92 0.89 32.55
N VAL A 206 5.67 0.63 32.95
CA VAL A 206 4.57 1.59 32.87
C VAL A 206 4.79 2.77 33.82
N ARG A 207 5.22 2.53 35.06
CA ARG A 207 5.37 3.58 36.07
C ARG A 207 6.57 4.47 35.76
N THR A 208 6.33 5.77 35.66
CA THR A 208 7.38 6.78 35.45
C THR A 208 6.97 8.12 36.05
N THR A 209 7.81 9.13 35.90
CA THR A 209 7.54 10.50 36.34
C THR A 209 7.29 11.41 35.15
N CYS A 210 6.38 12.37 35.31
CA CYS A 210 6.11 13.36 34.29
C CYS A 210 7.33 14.28 34.09
N PRO A 211 7.87 14.41 32.87
CA PRO A 211 9.04 15.27 32.62
C PRO A 211 8.74 16.76 32.82
N LYS A 212 7.46 17.15 32.82
CA LYS A 212 7.02 18.55 32.98
C LYS A 212 6.82 18.97 34.43
N CYS A 213 6.17 18.14 35.26
CA CYS A 213 5.80 18.50 36.63
C CYS A 213 6.42 17.62 37.72
N GLY A 214 7.13 16.55 37.35
CA GLY A 214 7.74 15.60 38.30
C GLY A 214 6.76 14.65 39.01
N GLY A 215 5.44 14.83 38.83
CA GLY A 215 4.42 13.95 39.42
C GLY A 215 4.38 12.55 38.80
N GLU A 216 3.68 11.63 39.45
CA GLU A 216 3.48 10.26 38.94
C GLU A 216 2.79 10.26 37.58
N ALA A 217 3.29 9.43 36.66
CA ALA A 217 2.81 9.31 35.31
C ALA A 217 2.94 7.87 34.79
N LYS A 218 2.35 7.60 33.62
CA LYS A 218 2.40 6.28 32.98
C LYS A 218 2.97 6.39 31.57
N ARG A 219 3.90 5.52 31.18
CA ARG A 219 4.34 5.42 29.78
C ARG A 219 3.21 4.93 28.89
N GLU A 220 3.23 5.34 27.62
CA GLU A 220 2.48 4.67 26.58
C GLU A 220 2.87 3.19 26.52
N THR A 221 1.87 2.33 26.41
CA THR A 221 2.05 0.88 26.38
C THR A 221 1.98 0.32 24.97
N ASP A 222 1.42 1.07 24.03
CA ASP A 222 1.43 0.69 22.63
C ASP A 222 2.83 0.83 22.03
N VAL A 223 3.11 -0.04 21.05
CA VAL A 223 4.33 0.01 20.25
C VAL A 223 4.02 0.57 18.86
N MET A 224 5.06 1.07 18.19
CA MET A 224 4.95 1.56 16.83
C MET A 224 4.72 0.42 15.84
N ASP A 225 3.91 0.70 14.83
CA ASP A 225 3.71 -0.13 13.66
C ASP A 225 5.02 -0.34 12.89
N ASN A 226 5.24 -1.57 12.40
CA ASN A 226 6.49 -1.93 11.75
C ASN A 226 6.73 -1.21 10.41
N PHE A 227 5.69 -0.64 9.78
CA PHE A 227 5.91 0.19 8.60
C PHE A 227 6.62 1.50 8.93
N LEU A 228 6.60 1.95 10.19
CA LEU A 228 7.38 3.12 10.58
C LEU A 228 8.88 2.84 10.50
N ASP A 229 9.32 1.65 10.90
CA ASP A 229 10.72 1.24 10.77
C ASP A 229 11.12 1.11 9.29
N SER A 230 10.25 0.49 8.48
CA SER A 230 10.51 0.30 7.06
C SER A 230 10.33 1.57 6.23
N ALA A 231 9.72 2.63 6.74
CA ALA A 231 9.52 3.87 5.97
C ALA A 231 10.80 4.71 5.82
N TRP A 232 11.88 4.41 6.54
CA TRP A 232 13.11 5.22 6.49
C TRP A 232 14.43 4.45 6.57
N TYR A 233 14.41 3.12 6.70
CA TYR A 233 15.63 2.29 6.81
C TYR A 233 16.70 2.53 5.72
N PHE A 234 16.31 2.92 4.50
CA PHE A 234 17.24 3.25 3.42
C PHE A 234 18.04 4.53 3.67
N PHE A 235 17.53 5.46 4.50
CA PHE A 235 18.33 6.59 5.02
C PHE A 235 19.36 6.11 6.04
N ARG A 236 19.05 5.05 6.82
CA ARG A 236 19.96 4.50 7.83
C ARG A 236 21.12 3.72 7.21
N TYR A 237 20.91 3.03 6.09
CA TYR A 237 21.92 2.16 5.48
C TYR A 237 23.31 2.78 5.26
N PRO A 238 23.46 4.02 4.76
CA PRO A 238 24.77 4.64 4.61
C PRO A 238 25.43 5.04 5.94
N SER A 239 24.72 4.94 7.06
CA SER A 239 25.08 5.52 8.36
C SER A 239 24.87 4.54 9.53
N THR A 240 25.04 3.24 9.31
CA THR A 240 24.72 2.21 10.31
C THR A 240 25.59 2.28 11.56
N GLU A 241 26.79 2.86 11.46
CA GLU A 241 27.75 2.98 12.57
C GLU A 241 27.52 4.17 13.50
N PHE A 242 26.57 5.07 13.19
CA PHE A 242 26.36 6.27 13.98
C PHE A 242 25.33 6.05 15.09
N ASP A 243 25.76 6.11 16.35
CA ASP A 243 24.85 5.83 17.49
C ASP A 243 24.05 7.06 17.97
N LYS A 244 24.46 8.27 17.58
CA LYS A 244 23.90 9.54 18.09
C LYS A 244 23.05 10.31 17.10
N ILE A 245 23.00 9.86 15.84
CA ILE A 245 22.21 10.49 14.79
C ILE A 245 21.52 9.39 13.97
N PRO A 246 20.30 9.63 13.45
CA PRO A 246 19.60 8.64 12.64
C PRO A 246 20.32 8.36 11.33
N PHE A 247 20.86 9.41 10.68
CA PHE A 247 21.68 9.32 9.46
C PHE A 247 22.56 10.56 9.31
N ASP A 248 23.73 10.39 8.70
CA ASP A 248 24.65 11.49 8.37
C ASP A 248 24.21 12.21 7.09
N ARG A 249 24.08 13.54 7.17
CA ARG A 249 23.55 14.36 6.07
C ARG A 249 24.44 14.31 4.81
N GLU A 250 25.75 14.31 4.97
CA GLU A 250 26.67 14.34 3.82
C GLU A 250 26.71 12.98 3.11
N ARG A 251 26.64 11.87 3.85
CA ARG A 251 26.47 10.55 3.25
C ARG A 251 25.12 10.39 2.58
N THR A 252 24.04 10.88 3.19
CA THR A 252 22.70 10.86 2.60
C THR A 252 22.67 11.60 1.26
N LYS A 253 23.25 12.81 1.18
CA LYS A 253 23.36 13.54 -0.10
C LYS A 253 24.13 12.79 -1.19
N LYS A 254 25.12 11.98 -0.81
CA LYS A 254 25.92 11.22 -1.76
C LYS A 254 25.18 10.01 -2.32
N TRP A 255 24.38 9.33 -1.48
CA TRP A 255 23.79 8.03 -1.81
C TRP A 255 22.31 8.09 -2.17
N LEU A 256 21.58 9.11 -1.73
CA LEU A 256 20.14 9.22 -1.93
C LEU A 256 19.78 10.42 -2.83
N PRO A 257 18.63 10.36 -3.52
CA PRO A 257 17.60 9.30 -3.49
C PRO A 257 18.07 8.00 -4.18
N VAL A 258 17.47 6.88 -3.80
CA VAL A 258 17.81 5.55 -4.33
C VAL A 258 17.56 5.52 -5.84
N ASP A 259 18.57 5.14 -6.62
CA ASP A 259 18.45 5.11 -8.08
C ASP A 259 17.45 4.07 -8.59
N MET A 260 17.46 2.86 -8.00
CA MET A 260 16.53 1.79 -8.34
C MET A 260 16.12 1.03 -7.09
N TYR A 261 14.82 1.02 -6.80
CA TYR A 261 14.22 0.25 -5.72
C TYR A 261 13.43 -0.92 -6.32
N ILE A 262 13.77 -2.14 -5.91
CA ILE A 262 13.13 -3.37 -6.40
C ILE A 262 12.34 -4.00 -5.27
N GLY A 263 11.06 -4.29 -5.50
CA GLY A 263 10.18 -4.89 -4.49
C GLY A 263 8.92 -5.49 -5.09
N GLY A 264 8.13 -6.18 -4.27
CA GLY A 264 6.88 -6.78 -4.71
C GLY A 264 5.72 -5.78 -4.79
N ASN A 265 4.75 -6.05 -5.66
CA ASN A 265 3.55 -5.21 -5.83
C ASN A 265 2.66 -5.14 -4.58
N GLU A 266 2.78 -6.08 -3.65
CA GLU A 266 2.10 -6.07 -2.36
C GLU A 266 2.40 -4.82 -1.52
N HIS A 267 3.47 -4.10 -1.81
CA HIS A 267 3.90 -2.91 -1.09
C HIS A 267 3.47 -1.58 -1.73
N ALA A 268 2.69 -1.63 -2.82
CA ALA A 268 2.36 -0.45 -3.63
C ALA A 268 1.63 0.67 -2.86
N VAL A 269 0.66 0.32 -2.01
CA VAL A 269 -0.23 1.30 -1.33
C VAL A 269 0.08 1.53 0.16
N LEU A 270 0.98 0.73 0.74
CA LEU A 270 1.39 0.83 2.14
C LEU A 270 2.83 1.35 2.22
N HIS A 271 3.81 0.43 2.28
CA HIS A 271 5.23 0.75 2.42
C HIS A 271 5.73 1.85 1.48
N LEU A 272 5.41 1.79 0.17
CA LEU A 272 5.85 2.83 -0.76
C LEU A 272 5.20 4.19 -0.50
N LEU A 273 3.93 4.21 -0.05
CA LEU A 273 3.25 5.44 0.33
C LEU A 273 3.85 6.04 1.62
N TYR A 274 4.07 5.22 2.65
CA TYR A 274 4.64 5.65 3.92
C TYR A 274 6.08 6.14 3.76
N THR A 275 6.87 5.47 2.92
CA THR A 275 8.24 5.88 2.60
C THR A 275 8.28 7.25 1.93
N ARG A 276 7.37 7.51 0.98
CA ARG A 276 7.21 8.84 0.36
C ARG A 276 6.78 9.89 1.38
N PHE A 277 5.80 9.57 2.23
CA PHE A 277 5.35 10.46 3.30
C PHE A 277 6.48 10.86 4.24
N ILE A 278 7.25 9.89 4.76
CA ILE A 278 8.38 10.18 5.65
C ILE A 278 9.47 10.98 4.93
N THR A 279 9.72 10.72 3.64
CA THR A 279 10.68 11.50 2.85
C THR A 279 10.26 12.97 2.74
N MET A 280 9.00 13.24 2.37
CA MET A 280 8.47 14.60 2.32
C MET A 280 8.53 15.28 3.69
N ALA A 281 8.17 14.58 4.76
CA ALA A 281 8.26 15.13 6.12
C ALA A 281 9.72 15.47 6.51
N LEU A 282 10.69 14.60 6.23
CA LEU A 282 12.11 14.84 6.49
C LEU A 282 12.65 16.02 5.68
N LYS A 283 12.17 16.20 4.45
CA LYS A 283 12.50 17.37 3.62
C LYS A 283 11.94 18.65 4.21
N ASP A 284 10.67 18.65 4.61
CA ASP A 284 10.02 19.82 5.24
C ASP A 284 10.71 20.21 6.55
N MET A 285 11.23 19.23 7.29
CA MET A 285 12.05 19.44 8.49
C MET A 285 13.51 19.86 8.19
N GLY A 286 13.92 19.91 6.92
CA GLY A 286 15.25 20.35 6.49
C GLY A 286 16.38 19.33 6.72
N TYR A 287 16.07 18.04 6.81
CA TYR A 287 17.08 16.97 6.91
C TYR A 287 17.62 16.52 5.54
N ILE A 288 16.81 16.67 4.49
CA ILE A 288 17.12 16.29 3.10
C ILE A 288 16.55 17.35 2.13
N ASP A 289 16.90 17.26 0.85
CA ASP A 289 16.57 18.23 -0.19
C ASP A 289 15.77 17.65 -1.38
N PHE A 290 15.23 16.43 -1.24
CA PHE A 290 14.44 15.75 -2.28
C PHE A 290 13.10 15.22 -1.74
N ASP A 291 12.10 15.13 -2.62
CA ASP A 291 10.72 14.72 -2.27
C ASP A 291 10.46 13.22 -2.46
N GLU A 292 11.16 12.60 -3.41
CA GLU A 292 10.94 11.21 -3.79
C GLU A 292 12.14 10.35 -3.38
N PRO A 293 11.93 9.31 -2.54
CA PRO A 293 13.03 8.49 -2.04
C PRO A 293 13.62 7.56 -3.09
N PHE A 294 12.85 7.23 -4.12
CA PHE A 294 13.21 6.26 -5.16
C PHE A 294 13.03 6.89 -6.53
N LYS A 295 14.11 7.04 -7.31
CA LYS A 295 14.06 7.56 -8.69
C LYS A 295 13.33 6.61 -9.63
N CYS A 296 13.44 5.32 -9.37
CA CYS A 296 12.88 4.25 -10.16
C CYS A 296 12.39 3.13 -9.25
N PHE A 297 11.11 2.76 -9.35
CA PHE A 297 10.58 1.54 -8.76
C PHE A 297 10.45 0.45 -9.83
N ARG A 298 10.86 -0.77 -9.49
CA ARG A 298 10.73 -1.95 -10.33
C ARG A 298 10.04 -3.04 -9.54
N ALA A 299 8.79 -3.32 -9.91
CA ALA A 299 8.05 -4.44 -9.35
C ALA A 299 8.62 -5.75 -9.89
N HIS A 300 9.09 -6.63 -9.01
CA HIS A 300 9.38 -8.00 -9.42
C HIS A 300 8.09 -8.82 -9.45
N GLY A 301 8.07 -9.86 -10.28
CA GLY A 301 6.96 -10.79 -10.29
C GLY A 301 6.99 -11.76 -9.11
N LEU A 302 5.88 -12.46 -8.91
CA LEU A 302 5.76 -13.43 -7.83
C LEU A 302 6.26 -14.80 -8.30
N ILE A 303 7.20 -15.39 -7.55
CA ILE A 303 7.54 -16.80 -7.75
C ILE A 303 6.48 -17.67 -7.07
N ILE A 304 5.90 -18.58 -7.83
CA ILE A 304 4.89 -19.52 -7.38
C ILE A 304 5.43 -20.95 -7.48
N LYS A 305 4.72 -21.90 -6.88
CA LYS A 305 5.04 -23.33 -6.96
C LYS A 305 3.76 -24.12 -7.20
N ASP A 306 3.76 -24.89 -8.28
CA ASP A 306 2.66 -25.75 -8.71
C ASP A 306 1.34 -24.94 -8.89
N GLY A 307 1.44 -23.83 -9.61
CA GLY A 307 0.32 -22.91 -9.88
C GLY A 307 -0.15 -22.07 -8.69
N ALA A 308 0.52 -22.13 -7.54
CA ALA A 308 0.08 -21.48 -6.30
C ALA A 308 1.18 -20.65 -5.64
N LYS A 309 0.81 -19.49 -5.05
CA LYS A 309 1.71 -18.71 -4.20
C LYS A 309 2.34 -19.59 -3.11
N MET A 310 3.66 -19.51 -2.97
CA MET A 310 4.39 -20.24 -1.93
C MET A 310 3.97 -19.75 -0.54
N SER A 311 3.58 -20.68 0.33
CA SER A 311 3.21 -20.39 1.71
C SER A 311 3.36 -21.60 2.61
N LYS A 312 3.70 -21.37 3.88
CA LYS A 312 3.85 -22.45 4.88
C LYS A 312 2.57 -23.28 5.02
N SER A 313 1.40 -22.63 4.99
CA SER A 313 0.10 -23.29 5.11
C SER A 313 -0.23 -24.23 3.96
N ARG A 314 0.33 -23.98 2.76
CA ARG A 314 0.14 -24.83 1.57
C ARG A 314 1.20 -25.91 1.42
N GLY A 315 2.25 -25.91 2.25
CA GLY A 315 3.33 -26.89 2.19
C GLY A 315 4.18 -26.84 0.91
N ASN A 316 3.99 -25.84 0.04
CA ASN A 316 4.66 -25.69 -1.26
C ASN A 316 5.88 -24.75 -1.19
N VAL A 317 6.44 -24.54 0.00
CA VAL A 317 7.60 -23.66 0.18
C VAL A 317 8.86 -24.33 -0.35
N VAL A 318 9.51 -23.69 -1.31
CA VAL A 318 10.83 -24.09 -1.80
C VAL A 318 11.89 -23.49 -0.87
N THR A 319 12.71 -24.35 -0.26
CA THR A 319 13.83 -23.91 0.59
C THR A 319 15.09 -23.80 -0.27
N PRO A 320 15.71 -22.61 -0.40
CA PRO A 320 16.89 -22.41 -1.24
C PRO A 320 18.09 -23.29 -0.89
N ASP A 321 18.32 -23.53 0.40
CA ASP A 321 19.51 -24.23 0.91
C ASP A 321 19.72 -25.60 0.25
N THR A 322 18.65 -26.39 0.11
CA THR A 322 18.70 -27.70 -0.55
C THR A 322 19.24 -27.63 -1.98
N PHE A 323 18.85 -26.60 -2.73
CA PHE A 323 19.31 -26.41 -4.11
C PHE A 323 20.73 -25.85 -4.17
N ILE A 324 21.08 -24.96 -3.24
CA ILE A 324 22.42 -24.39 -3.12
C ILE A 324 23.43 -25.50 -2.78
N ASP A 325 23.12 -26.37 -1.82
CA ASP A 325 23.98 -27.49 -1.43
C ASP A 325 24.17 -28.51 -2.56
N THR A 326 23.11 -28.77 -3.33
CA THR A 326 23.13 -29.78 -4.40
C THR A 326 23.77 -29.25 -5.69
N TYR A 327 23.45 -28.03 -6.09
CA TYR A 327 23.79 -27.49 -7.41
C TYR A 327 24.78 -26.33 -7.39
N GLY A 328 24.97 -25.69 -6.23
CA GLY A 328 25.75 -24.48 -6.05
C GLY A 328 24.91 -23.20 -6.18
N ALA A 329 25.34 -22.14 -5.48
CA ALA A 329 24.65 -20.86 -5.45
C ALA A 329 24.49 -20.21 -6.84
N ASP A 330 25.52 -20.28 -7.69
CA ASP A 330 25.47 -19.69 -9.04
C ASP A 330 24.44 -20.37 -9.93
N CYS A 331 24.32 -21.69 -9.82
CA CYS A 331 23.32 -22.47 -10.55
C CYS A 331 21.91 -22.08 -10.10
N PHE A 332 21.69 -21.93 -8.80
CA PHE A 332 20.39 -21.52 -8.26
C PHE A 332 20.02 -20.08 -8.64
N ARG A 333 20.95 -19.12 -8.48
CA ARG A 333 20.75 -17.71 -8.87
C ARG A 333 20.42 -17.58 -10.36
N THR A 334 21.21 -18.23 -11.22
CA THR A 334 21.00 -18.17 -12.68
C THR A 334 19.68 -18.84 -13.07
N TYR A 335 19.29 -19.92 -12.38
CA TYR A 335 17.99 -20.54 -12.58
C TYR A 335 16.83 -19.58 -12.26
N LEU A 336 16.86 -18.90 -11.11
CA LEU A 336 15.83 -17.91 -10.78
C LEU A 336 15.74 -16.78 -11.82
N MET A 337 16.89 -16.33 -12.34
CA MET A 337 16.95 -15.27 -13.35
C MET A 337 16.57 -15.74 -14.76
N PHE A 338 16.63 -17.06 -15.04
CA PHE A 338 16.32 -17.65 -16.34
C PHE A 338 14.91 -18.22 -16.43
N LEU A 339 14.26 -18.50 -15.29
CA LEU A 339 12.96 -19.16 -15.21
C LEU A 339 11.87 -18.46 -16.04
N GLY A 340 11.91 -17.14 -16.10
CA GLY A 340 10.96 -16.32 -16.83
C GLY A 340 11.31 -14.83 -16.72
N PRO A 341 10.50 -13.94 -17.32
CA PRO A 341 10.69 -12.50 -17.19
C PRO A 341 10.64 -12.07 -15.72
N TYR A 342 11.66 -11.32 -15.28
CA TYR A 342 11.83 -10.94 -13.86
C TYR A 342 10.60 -10.21 -13.27
N THR A 343 9.93 -9.37 -14.08
CA THR A 343 8.76 -8.58 -13.68
C THR A 343 7.46 -9.38 -13.64
N GLN A 344 7.41 -10.56 -14.27
CA GLN A 344 6.23 -11.42 -14.29
C GLN A 344 6.33 -12.56 -13.27
N GLY A 345 7.56 -12.98 -12.94
CA GLY A 345 7.81 -14.08 -12.01
C GLY A 345 7.78 -15.41 -12.76
N GLY A 346 7.27 -16.45 -12.11
CA GLY A 346 7.20 -17.76 -12.74
C GLY A 346 6.91 -18.89 -11.77
N ASP A 347 6.53 -20.04 -12.32
CA ASP A 347 6.33 -21.26 -11.55
C ASP A 347 7.65 -22.03 -11.39
N PHE A 348 8.08 -22.19 -10.15
CA PHE A 348 9.32 -22.84 -9.80
C PHE A 348 9.25 -24.34 -10.12
N GLN A 349 10.12 -24.79 -11.02
CA GLN A 349 10.22 -26.18 -11.45
C GLN A 349 11.60 -26.75 -11.17
N ASP A 350 11.68 -27.68 -10.22
CA ASP A 350 12.90 -28.34 -9.76
C ASP A 350 13.73 -28.90 -10.93
N LYS A 351 13.06 -29.47 -11.95
CA LYS A 351 13.72 -30.04 -13.13
C LYS A 351 14.41 -28.98 -14.01
N GLY A 352 13.99 -27.73 -13.94
CA GLY A 352 14.54 -26.62 -14.73
C GLY A 352 16.00 -26.29 -14.36
N ILE A 353 16.39 -26.50 -13.10
CA ILE A 353 17.75 -26.19 -12.63
C ILE A 353 18.82 -27.03 -13.33
N MET A 354 18.48 -28.25 -13.76
CA MET A 354 19.39 -29.13 -14.50
C MET A 354 19.85 -28.52 -15.82
N GLY A 355 19.00 -27.70 -16.47
CA GLY A 355 19.38 -26.98 -17.68
C GLY A 355 20.53 -26.00 -17.42
N ILE A 356 20.42 -25.24 -16.32
CA ILE A 356 21.44 -24.29 -15.89
C ILE A 356 22.71 -25.00 -15.43
N ARG A 357 22.59 -26.13 -14.74
CA ARG A 357 23.76 -26.92 -14.33
C ARG A 357 24.58 -27.36 -15.55
N ARG A 358 23.91 -27.88 -16.59
CA ARG A 358 24.58 -28.26 -17.84
C ARG A 358 25.23 -27.06 -18.54
N PHE A 359 24.60 -25.88 -18.48
CA PHE A 359 25.19 -24.66 -19.02
C PHE A 359 26.51 -24.32 -18.33
N PHE A 360 26.56 -24.32 -17.00
CA PHE A 360 27.81 -24.11 -16.25
C PHE A 360 28.84 -25.21 -16.50
N ASP A 361 28.45 -26.49 -16.54
CA ASP A 361 29.38 -27.58 -16.83
C ASP A 361 30.03 -27.42 -18.22
N ARG A 362 29.30 -26.90 -19.22
CA ARG A 362 29.84 -26.60 -20.55
C ARG A 362 30.84 -25.45 -20.52
N ILE A 363 30.54 -24.36 -19.82
CA ILE A 363 31.48 -23.25 -19.63
C ILE A 363 32.76 -23.77 -18.98
N TYR A 364 32.61 -24.52 -17.88
CA TYR A 364 33.75 -25.07 -17.16
C TYR A 364 34.60 -25.98 -18.04
N ARG A 365 33.98 -26.85 -18.84
CA ARG A 365 34.70 -27.72 -19.78
C ARG A 365 35.52 -26.93 -20.80
N ILE A 366 34.94 -25.92 -21.44
CA ILE A 366 35.63 -25.09 -22.44
C ILE A 366 36.80 -24.34 -21.82
N VAL A 367 36.58 -23.72 -20.66
CA VAL A 367 37.64 -22.99 -19.95
C VAL A 367 38.75 -23.95 -19.50
N TYR A 368 38.39 -25.14 -19.01
CA TYR A 368 39.34 -26.13 -18.52
C TYR A 368 40.09 -26.87 -19.64
N SER A 369 39.46 -27.10 -20.80
CA SER A 369 40.13 -27.66 -21.99
C SER A 369 41.09 -26.66 -22.62
N SER A 370 40.81 -25.36 -22.48
CA SER A 370 41.65 -24.24 -22.94
C SER A 370 42.89 -24.00 -22.06
N LYS A 371 43.60 -25.07 -21.64
CA LYS A 371 44.75 -25.00 -20.70
C LYS A 371 45.89 -24.11 -21.18
N ASN A 372 46.00 -23.88 -22.49
CA ASN A 372 46.94 -22.96 -23.10
C ASN A 372 46.18 -22.01 -24.03
N LEU A 373 45.87 -20.80 -23.54
CA LEU A 373 45.31 -19.75 -24.39
C LEU A 373 46.30 -19.40 -25.50
N ALA A 374 45.81 -19.26 -26.73
CA ALA A 374 46.64 -18.81 -27.84
C ALA A 374 47.18 -17.40 -27.53
N GLN A 375 48.50 -17.19 -27.66
CA GLN A 375 49.11 -15.87 -27.49
C GLN A 375 48.74 -14.89 -28.62
N VAL A 376 48.34 -15.42 -29.77
CA VAL A 376 47.84 -14.66 -30.92
C VAL A 376 46.53 -15.30 -31.35
N VAL A 377 45.43 -14.55 -31.23
CA VAL A 377 44.12 -14.96 -31.74
C VAL A 377 44.03 -14.47 -33.19
N PRO A 378 43.85 -15.36 -34.19
CA PRO A 378 43.65 -14.95 -35.57
C PRO A 378 42.47 -13.97 -35.69
N GLU A 379 42.62 -12.94 -36.53
CA GLU A 379 41.57 -11.95 -36.71
C GLU A 379 40.34 -12.58 -37.40
N ASP A 380 39.29 -12.82 -36.62
CA ASP A 380 37.97 -13.18 -37.13
C ASP A 380 36.99 -12.04 -36.89
N LYS A 381 36.86 -11.17 -37.90
CA LYS A 381 35.96 -10.01 -37.86
C LYS A 381 34.51 -10.40 -37.62
N LYS A 382 34.06 -11.58 -38.10
CA LYS A 382 32.68 -12.03 -37.90
C LYS A 382 32.46 -12.44 -36.45
N PHE A 383 33.41 -13.15 -35.86
CA PHE A 383 33.33 -13.54 -34.46
C PHE A 383 33.48 -12.35 -33.51
N ALA A 384 34.37 -11.41 -33.83
CA ALA A 384 34.49 -10.16 -33.09
C ALA A 384 33.18 -9.37 -33.14
N ALA A 385 32.56 -9.22 -34.33
CA ALA A 385 31.26 -8.56 -34.47
C ALA A 385 30.16 -9.26 -33.66
N LEU A 386 30.11 -10.61 -33.68
CA LEU A 386 29.19 -11.38 -32.84
C LEU A 386 29.45 -11.12 -31.34
N THR A 387 30.71 -11.13 -30.91
CA THR A 387 31.08 -10.89 -29.50
C THR A 387 30.62 -9.50 -29.06
N HIS A 388 30.90 -8.46 -29.84
CA HIS A 388 30.42 -7.10 -29.56
C HIS A 388 28.90 -6.99 -29.54
N LYS A 389 28.22 -7.69 -30.46
CA LYS A 389 26.76 -7.76 -30.46
C LYS A 389 26.23 -8.37 -29.16
N ILE A 390 26.76 -9.51 -28.73
CA ILE A 390 26.33 -10.17 -27.49
C ILE A 390 26.63 -9.30 -26.27
N ILE A 391 27.80 -8.64 -26.21
CA ILE A 391 28.12 -7.70 -25.12
C ILE A 391 27.07 -6.59 -25.05
N ARG A 392 26.75 -5.95 -26.18
CA ARG A 392 25.73 -4.91 -26.23
C ARG A 392 24.36 -5.45 -25.79
N ASP A 393 23.91 -6.54 -26.40
CA ASP A 393 22.58 -7.11 -26.16
C ASP A 393 22.43 -7.52 -24.69
N VAL A 394 23.44 -8.19 -24.10
CA VAL A 394 23.44 -8.55 -22.67
C VAL A 394 23.45 -7.31 -21.76
N THR A 395 24.23 -6.28 -22.11
CA THR A 395 24.30 -5.04 -21.32
C THR A 395 22.92 -4.36 -21.26
N GLU A 396 22.29 -4.14 -22.41
CA GLU A 396 20.98 -3.50 -22.51
C GLU A 396 19.89 -4.30 -21.76
N HIS A 397 19.91 -5.63 -21.86
CA HIS A 397 18.91 -6.47 -21.20
C HIS A 397 19.11 -6.51 -19.67
N ILE A 398 20.35 -6.47 -19.17
CA ILE A 398 20.62 -6.38 -17.73
C ILE A 398 20.10 -5.06 -17.16
N GLU A 399 20.31 -3.94 -17.86
CA GLU A 399 19.79 -2.61 -17.47
C GLU A 399 18.25 -2.59 -17.40
N ASN A 400 17.59 -3.36 -18.26
CA ASN A 400 16.13 -3.49 -18.31
C ASN A 400 15.55 -4.61 -17.40
N LEU A 401 16.40 -5.31 -16.64
CA LEU A 401 16.03 -6.48 -15.81
C LEU A 401 15.49 -7.69 -16.62
N GLU A 402 15.83 -7.76 -17.90
CA GLU A 402 15.45 -8.85 -18.82
C GLU A 402 16.47 -10.00 -18.75
N TYR A 403 16.70 -10.50 -17.55
CA TYR A 403 17.79 -11.43 -17.26
C TYR A 403 17.66 -12.77 -17.98
N ASN A 404 16.45 -13.25 -18.19
CA ASN A 404 16.19 -14.50 -18.90
C ASN A 404 16.69 -14.44 -20.35
N THR A 405 16.45 -13.30 -21.02
CA THR A 405 16.90 -13.06 -22.40
C THR A 405 18.41 -12.84 -22.45
N ALA A 406 18.98 -12.09 -21.49
CA ALA A 406 20.43 -11.92 -21.37
C ALA A 406 21.16 -13.27 -21.22
N ILE A 407 20.63 -14.17 -20.38
CA ILE A 407 21.16 -15.52 -20.20
C ILE A 407 21.01 -16.36 -21.47
N ALA A 408 19.88 -16.25 -22.18
CA ALA A 408 19.68 -16.92 -23.46
C ALA A 408 20.74 -16.51 -24.50
N PHE A 409 21.05 -15.22 -24.63
CA PHE A 409 22.13 -14.75 -25.51
C PHE A 409 23.49 -15.32 -25.12
N MET A 410 23.80 -15.42 -23.84
CA MET A 410 25.03 -16.07 -23.38
C MET A 410 25.07 -17.56 -23.71
N MET A 411 23.94 -18.27 -23.61
CA MET A 411 23.83 -19.68 -24.02
C MET A 411 24.03 -19.86 -25.53
N GLU A 412 23.46 -18.98 -26.34
CA GLU A 412 23.66 -18.96 -27.80
C GLU A 412 25.12 -18.69 -28.15
N PHE A 413 25.75 -17.69 -27.50
CA PHE A 413 27.15 -17.38 -27.69
C PHE A 413 28.06 -18.56 -27.33
N LEU A 414 27.75 -19.27 -26.23
CA LEU A 414 28.46 -20.48 -25.84
C LEU A 414 28.36 -21.58 -26.90
N ASN A 415 27.21 -21.71 -27.58
CA ASN A 415 27.06 -22.66 -28.68
C ASN A 415 27.99 -22.32 -29.85
N GLU A 416 28.10 -21.03 -30.21
CA GLU A 416 29.00 -20.59 -31.28
C GLU A 416 30.48 -20.80 -30.91
N ILE A 417 30.86 -20.59 -29.65
CA ILE A 417 32.21 -20.93 -29.15
C ILE A 417 32.45 -22.44 -29.26
N THR A 418 31.50 -23.26 -28.80
CA THR A 418 31.64 -24.72 -28.80
C THR A 418 31.76 -25.31 -30.22
N ARG A 419 31.17 -24.67 -31.25
CA ARG A 419 31.32 -25.11 -32.65
C ARG A 419 32.69 -24.80 -33.24
N ARG A 420 33.46 -23.93 -32.59
CA ARG A 420 34.79 -23.46 -33.02
C ARG A 420 35.92 -24.18 -32.31
N ASP A 421 35.68 -24.69 -31.11
CA ASP A 421 36.46 -25.77 -30.47
C ASP A 421 36.33 -27.07 -31.26
#